data_AF-A0A059LAG0-F1
#
_entry.id   AF-A0A059LAG0-F1
#
_cell.length_a   1.000
_cell.length_b   1.000
_cell.length_c   1.000
_cell.angle_alpha   90.00
_cell.angle_beta   90.00
_cell.angle_gamma   90.00
#
_symmetry.space_group_name_H-M   'P 1'
#
loop_
_entity.id
_entity.type
_entity.pdbx_description
1 polymer ?
#
loop_
_entity_poly.entity_id
_entity_poly.type
_entity_poly.pdbx_seq_one_letter_code
_entity_poly.pdbx_strand_id
1 'polypeptide(L)'
;MEEEAGPGYEAAEAERKLDALRSAFDPDSGERPSAWAALEAAVAHAARDRLADQGSAPLLIVGLPRSGSSLLETLLSQHAEVWAGGEDTALAPLIPDLLGAMQRFLGGGHESERGLASEVAGLRSRYLEAMAAKRPPKKAHSRRVVDKMLAHAWNLG
;
A
#
# COMPACT_ATOMS: atom_id res chain seq x y z
N MET A 1 -18.75 29.40 -0.49
CA MET A 1 -19.65 28.24 -0.31
C MET A 1 -18.84 27.07 -0.85
N GLU A 2 -17.93 26.56 -0.01
CA GLU A 2 -17.08 25.43 -0.35
C GLU A 2 -17.92 24.19 -0.08
N GLU A 3 -18.28 23.49 -1.14
CA GLU A 3 -19.04 22.24 -1.09
C GLU A 3 -18.05 21.16 -0.66
N GLU A 4 -18.11 20.76 0.62
CA GLU A 4 -17.34 19.62 1.13
C GLU A 4 -17.70 18.39 0.30
N ALA A 5 -16.73 17.87 -0.44
CA ALA A 5 -16.87 16.64 -1.19
C ALA A 5 -17.19 15.51 -0.22
N GLY A 6 -18.43 15.01 -0.27
CA GLY A 6 -18.86 13.90 0.57
C GLY A 6 -18.09 12.61 0.27
N PRO A 7 -18.09 11.63 1.19
CA PRO A 7 -17.31 10.38 1.09
C PRO A 7 -17.60 9.55 -0.18
N GLY A 8 -18.73 9.78 -0.86
CA GLY A 8 -19.05 9.15 -2.14
C GLY A 8 -18.29 9.73 -3.35
N TYR A 9 -17.83 10.99 -3.28
CA TYR A 9 -17.06 11.63 -4.34
C TYR A 9 -15.64 11.07 -4.41
N GLU A 10 -14.98 10.92 -3.26
CA GLU A 10 -13.62 10.37 -3.18
C GLU A 10 -13.56 8.89 -3.62
N ALA A 11 -14.57 8.09 -3.26
CA ALA A 11 -14.66 6.70 -3.69
C ALA A 11 -14.83 6.58 -5.22
N ALA A 12 -15.70 7.40 -5.81
CA ALA A 12 -15.93 7.41 -7.26
C ALA A 12 -14.70 7.91 -8.04
N GLU A 13 -13.95 8.86 -7.49
CA GLU A 13 -12.71 9.34 -8.09
C GLU A 13 -11.60 8.29 -8.02
N ALA A 14 -11.47 7.58 -6.89
CA ALA A 14 -10.53 6.47 -6.73
C ALA A 14 -10.84 5.32 -7.72
N GLU A 15 -12.11 5.02 -7.95
CA GLU A 15 -12.54 3.97 -8.87
C GLU A 15 -12.26 4.33 -10.33
N ARG A 16 -12.47 5.59 -10.74
CA ARG A 16 -12.05 6.09 -12.06
C ARG A 16 -10.54 6.02 -12.26
N LYS A 17 -9.77 6.35 -11.22
CA LYS A 17 -8.31 6.23 -11.25
C LYS A 17 -7.88 4.77 -11.42
N LEU A 18 -8.55 3.85 -10.73
CA LEU A 18 -8.31 2.41 -10.86
C LEU A 18 -8.60 1.86 -12.25
N ASP A 19 -9.73 2.23 -12.86
CA ASP A 19 -10.07 1.80 -14.22
C ASP A 19 -9.07 2.31 -15.26
N ALA A 20 -8.58 3.55 -15.10
CA ALA A 20 -7.53 4.08 -15.98
C ALA A 20 -6.23 3.26 -15.88
N LEU A 21 -5.81 2.89 -14.67
CA LEU A 21 -4.63 2.03 -14.47
C LEU A 21 -4.82 0.63 -15.05
N ARG A 22 -5.99 0.02 -14.86
CA ARG A 22 -6.32 -1.31 -15.42
C ARG A 22 -6.32 -1.30 -16.94
N SER A 23 -6.88 -0.25 -17.55
CA SER A 23 -6.90 -0.12 -19.02
C SER A 23 -5.51 0.03 -19.64
N ALA A 24 -4.53 0.49 -18.86
CA ALA A 24 -3.13 0.59 -19.27
C ALA A 24 -2.36 -0.71 -19.09
N PHE A 25 -2.95 -1.74 -18.47
CA PHE A 25 -2.34 -3.04 -18.21
C PHE A 25 -2.96 -4.10 -19.12
N ASP A 26 -2.18 -4.57 -20.10
CA ASP A 26 -2.52 -5.72 -20.93
C ASP A 26 -1.75 -6.96 -20.41
N PRO A 27 -2.42 -7.89 -19.69
CA PRO A 27 -1.78 -9.08 -19.14
C PRO A 27 -1.31 -10.08 -20.21
N ASP A 28 -1.87 -10.03 -21.43
CA ASP A 28 -1.56 -10.95 -22.52
C ASP A 28 -0.42 -10.44 -23.42
N SER A 29 -0.04 -9.16 -23.28
CA SER A 29 0.98 -8.53 -24.12
C SER A 29 2.38 -9.15 -23.96
N GLY A 30 2.68 -9.82 -22.84
CA GLY A 30 3.99 -10.41 -22.54
C GLY A 30 5.15 -9.39 -22.39
N GLU A 31 4.93 -8.14 -22.80
CA GLU A 31 5.83 -7.02 -22.63
C GLU A 31 5.54 -6.36 -21.28
N ARG A 32 6.53 -6.33 -20.38
CA ARG A 32 6.45 -5.40 -19.24
C ARG A 32 6.56 -3.99 -19.82
N PRO A 33 5.55 -3.12 -19.65
CA PRO A 33 5.68 -1.74 -20.11
C PRO A 33 6.94 -1.12 -19.50
N SER A 34 7.70 -0.34 -20.28
CA SER A 34 8.89 0.37 -19.77
C SER A 34 8.59 1.22 -18.53
N ALA A 35 7.34 1.68 -18.42
CA ALA A 35 6.78 2.37 -17.26
C ALA A 35 6.82 1.52 -15.97
N TRP A 36 6.64 0.20 -16.07
CA TRP A 36 6.74 -0.72 -14.94
C TRP A 36 8.19 -0.88 -14.46
N ALA A 37 9.15 -0.97 -15.38
CA ALA A 37 10.57 -1.01 -15.03
C ALA A 37 11.03 0.28 -14.34
N ALA A 38 10.52 1.44 -14.78
CA ALA A 38 10.78 2.73 -14.14
C ALA A 38 10.17 2.81 -12.73
N LEU A 39 8.96 2.27 -12.54
CA LEU A 39 8.32 2.15 -11.23
C LEU A 39 9.13 1.24 -10.30
N GLU A 40 9.52 0.05 -10.77
CA GLU A 40 10.37 -0.88 -10.02
C GLU A 40 11.70 -0.20 -9.61
N ALA A 41 12.32 0.56 -10.50
CA ALA A 41 13.55 1.30 -10.22
C ALA A 41 13.34 2.39 -9.15
N ALA A 42 12.26 3.17 -9.24
CA ALA A 42 11.93 4.20 -8.26
C ALA A 42 11.63 3.62 -6.87
N VAL A 43 10.89 2.51 -6.80
CA VAL A 43 10.62 1.78 -5.55
C VAL A 43 11.89 1.15 -4.99
N ALA A 44 12.74 0.55 -5.84
CA ALA A 44 14.02 0.01 -5.42
C ALA A 44 14.96 1.11 -4.88
N HIS A 45 14.95 2.30 -5.48
CA HIS A 45 15.66 3.46 -4.97
C HIS A 45 15.18 3.85 -3.57
N ALA A 46 13.86 3.92 -3.36
CA ALA A 46 13.26 4.19 -2.06
C ALA A 46 13.56 3.12 -0.99
N ALA A 47 13.74 1.85 -1.42
CA ALA A 47 14.01 0.72 -0.53
C ALA A 47 15.50 0.60 -0.14
N ARG A 48 16.43 0.97 -1.04
CA ARG A 48 17.89 0.84 -0.85
C ARG A 48 18.40 1.66 0.33
N ASP A 49 17.83 2.84 0.58
CA ASP A 49 18.25 3.69 1.69
C ASP A 49 17.81 3.18 3.07
N ARG A 50 16.99 2.12 3.14
CA ARG A 50 16.24 1.78 4.38
C ARG A 50 16.24 0.32 4.81
N LEU A 51 16.90 -0.59 4.09
CA LEU A 51 17.17 -1.95 4.59
C LEU A 51 18.02 -1.99 5.87
N ALA A 52 18.61 -0.85 6.26
CA ALA A 52 19.35 -0.68 7.52
C ALA A 52 18.46 -0.32 8.73
N ASP A 53 17.18 0.02 8.53
CA ASP A 53 16.30 0.49 9.59
C ASP A 53 15.63 -0.69 10.32
N GLN A 54 16.05 -0.96 11.56
CA GLN A 54 15.59 -2.08 12.43
C GLN A 54 14.15 -1.91 12.95
N GLY A 55 13.35 -1.02 12.34
CA GLY A 55 11.98 -0.72 12.72
C GLY A 55 11.00 -1.88 12.46
N SER A 56 9.77 -1.75 12.96
CA SER A 56 8.73 -2.75 12.76
C SER A 56 8.39 -2.90 11.27
N ALA A 57 8.83 -4.01 10.66
CA ALA A 57 8.47 -4.34 9.29
C ALA A 57 7.02 -4.86 9.23
N PRO A 58 6.16 -4.25 8.41
CA PRO A 58 4.80 -4.75 8.20
C PRO A 58 4.82 -6.07 7.42
N LEU A 59 3.90 -6.96 7.77
CA LEU A 59 3.55 -8.18 7.04
C LEU A 59 2.18 -7.94 6.39
N LEU A 60 2.17 -7.75 5.09
CA LEU A 60 0.95 -7.50 4.34
C LEU A 60 0.32 -8.84 3.93
N ILE A 61 -0.90 -9.12 4.41
CA ILE A 61 -1.70 -10.24 3.93
C ILE A 61 -2.62 -9.73 2.83
N VAL A 62 -2.35 -10.19 1.61
CA VAL A 62 -3.08 -9.84 0.40
C VAL A 62 -3.67 -11.11 -0.22
N GLY A 63 -4.79 -10.98 -0.92
CA GLY A 63 -5.43 -12.11 -1.61
C GLY A 63 -6.95 -12.02 -1.62
N LEU A 64 -7.57 -12.91 -2.40
CA LEU A 64 -9.03 -12.92 -2.57
C LEU A 64 -9.75 -13.20 -1.23
N PRO A 65 -10.95 -12.64 -1.04
CA PRO A 65 -11.84 -13.05 0.05
C PRO A 65 -12.02 -14.57 0.07
N ARG A 66 -12.10 -15.16 1.28
CA ARG A 66 -12.29 -16.61 1.51
C ARG A 66 -11.10 -17.52 1.18
N SER A 67 -9.91 -16.97 0.95
CA SER A 67 -8.65 -17.72 0.74
C SER A 67 -7.98 -18.27 2.01
N GLY A 68 -8.62 -18.13 3.18
CA GLY A 68 -8.02 -18.53 4.46
C GLY A 68 -7.10 -17.48 5.09
N SER A 69 -7.12 -16.23 4.61
CA SER A 69 -6.35 -15.12 5.17
C SER A 69 -6.58 -14.87 6.67
N SER A 70 -7.81 -15.03 7.17
CA SER A 70 -8.10 -14.92 8.61
C SER A 70 -7.50 -16.07 9.43
N LEU A 71 -7.39 -17.28 8.85
CA LEU A 71 -6.69 -18.39 9.50
C LEU A 71 -5.19 -18.11 9.59
N LEU A 72 -4.59 -17.61 8.50
CA LEU A 72 -3.18 -17.22 8.48
C LEU A 72 -2.88 -16.11 9.50
N GLU A 73 -3.72 -15.06 9.54
CA GLU A 73 -3.61 -13.99 10.53
C GLU A 73 -3.71 -14.53 11.96
N THR A 74 -4.65 -15.46 12.21
CA THR A 74 -4.81 -16.10 13.53
C THR A 74 -3.56 -16.89 13.92
N LEU A 75 -2.98 -17.68 13.00
CA LEU A 75 -1.74 -18.42 13.25
C LEU A 75 -0.58 -17.48 13.58
N LEU A 76 -0.42 -16.40 12.81
CA LEU A 76 0.62 -15.39 13.06
C LEU A 76 0.42 -14.68 14.40
N SER A 77 -0.83 -14.40 14.80
CA SER A 77 -1.15 -13.71 16.07
C SER A 77 -0.67 -14.47 17.32
N GLN A 78 -0.47 -15.78 17.23
CA GLN A 78 0.03 -16.63 18.33
C GLN A 78 1.51 -16.38 18.63
N HIS A 79 2.26 -15.75 17.72
CA HIS A 79 3.66 -15.46 17.94
C HIS A 79 3.84 -14.22 18.83
N ALA A 80 4.72 -14.32 19.83
CA ALA A 80 4.95 -13.23 20.80
C ALA A 80 5.41 -11.94 20.13
N GLU A 81 6.31 -12.03 19.14
CA GLU A 81 6.83 -10.87 18.41
C GLU A 81 5.89 -10.32 17.32
N VAL A 82 4.70 -10.90 17.15
CA VAL A 82 3.74 -10.49 16.13
C VAL A 82 2.51 -9.84 16.78
N TRP A 83 2.07 -8.74 16.17
CA TRP A 83 0.77 -8.14 16.42
C TRP A 83 -0.08 -8.24 15.16
N ALA A 84 -1.26 -8.88 15.28
CA ALA A 84 -2.26 -8.91 14.23
C ALA A 84 -3.11 -7.63 14.26
N GLY A 85 -3.03 -6.83 13.20
CA GLY A 85 -3.68 -5.52 13.10
C GLY A 85 -5.14 -5.57 12.67
N GLY A 86 -5.63 -6.70 12.15
CA GLY A 86 -7.00 -6.83 11.64
C GLY A 86 -7.13 -6.47 10.16
N GLU A 87 -8.38 -6.24 9.72
CA GLU A 87 -8.71 -5.81 8.35
C GLU A 87 -8.72 -4.28 8.24
N ASP A 88 -8.57 -3.77 7.02
CA ASP A 88 -8.72 -2.35 6.65
C ASP A 88 -8.00 -1.40 7.60
N THR A 89 -6.71 -1.67 7.82
CA THR A 89 -5.94 -0.98 8.85
C THR A 89 -5.43 0.39 8.36
N ALA A 90 -4.15 0.74 8.52
CA ALA A 90 -3.66 2.07 8.16
C ALA A 90 -3.35 2.24 6.67
N LEU A 91 -3.18 1.16 5.91
CA LEU A 91 -2.82 1.25 4.51
C LEU A 91 -4.02 1.56 3.61
N ALA A 92 -5.22 1.02 3.92
CA ALA A 92 -6.45 1.25 3.16
C ALA A 92 -6.72 2.74 2.82
N PRO A 93 -6.72 3.69 3.79
CA PRO A 93 -6.94 5.10 3.48
C PRO A 93 -5.80 5.77 2.69
N LEU A 94 -4.62 5.14 2.58
CA LEU A 94 -3.47 5.67 1.85
C LEU A 94 -3.39 5.16 0.41
N ILE A 95 -4.22 4.16 0.04
CA ILE A 95 -4.24 3.60 -1.32
C ILE A 95 -4.56 4.67 -2.38
N PRO A 96 -5.55 5.58 -2.22
CA PRO A 96 -5.82 6.60 -3.23
C PRO A 96 -4.62 7.53 -3.49
N ASP A 97 -3.91 7.95 -2.44
CA ASP A 97 -2.71 8.78 -2.55
C ASP A 97 -1.59 8.03 -3.30
N LEU A 98 -1.38 6.75 -2.97
CA LEU A 98 -0.39 5.89 -3.62
C LEU A 98 -0.69 5.71 -5.11
N LEU A 99 -1.93 5.38 -5.46
CA LEU A 99 -2.35 5.23 -6.84
C LEU A 99 -2.23 6.55 -7.61
N GLY A 100 -2.56 7.69 -6.97
CA GLY A 100 -2.39 9.01 -7.56
C GLY A 100 -0.92 9.34 -7.88
N ALA A 101 0.01 9.03 -6.97
CA ALA A 101 1.44 9.20 -7.21
C ALA A 101 1.93 8.31 -8.37
N MET A 102 1.50 7.05 -8.41
CA MET A 102 1.82 6.14 -9.51
C MET A 102 1.28 6.65 -10.84
N GLN A 103 0.04 7.14 -10.89
CA GLN A 103 -0.55 7.69 -12.11
C GLN A 103 0.17 8.92 -12.64
N ARG A 104 0.59 9.84 -11.78
CA ARG A 104 1.34 11.03 -12.21
C ARG A 104 2.69 10.65 -12.81
N PHE A 105 3.39 9.71 -12.16
CA PHE A 105 4.65 9.17 -12.65
C PHE A 105 4.50 8.45 -13.99
N LEU A 106 3.51 7.56 -14.11
CA LEU A 106 3.26 6.77 -15.33
C LEU A 106 2.67 7.62 -16.47
N GLY A 107 1.91 8.67 -16.14
CA GLY A 107 1.23 9.55 -17.10
C GLY A 107 2.13 10.57 -17.79
N GLY A 108 3.45 10.50 -17.61
CA GLY A 108 4.40 11.42 -18.24
C GLY A 108 4.36 12.84 -17.69
N GLY A 109 3.67 13.06 -16.56
CA GLY A 109 3.89 14.26 -15.75
C GLY A 109 5.35 14.31 -15.36
N HIS A 110 5.95 15.50 -15.29
CA HIS A 110 7.38 15.72 -15.02
C HIS A 110 7.85 15.28 -13.61
N GLU A 111 7.45 14.10 -13.13
CA GLU A 111 7.89 13.50 -11.89
C GLU A 111 9.12 12.63 -12.15
N SER A 112 10.25 13.06 -11.62
CA SER A 112 11.46 12.22 -11.61
C SER A 112 11.28 11.01 -10.70
N GLU A 113 12.04 9.94 -10.93
CA GLU A 113 12.12 8.77 -10.03
C GLU A 113 12.33 9.17 -8.56
N ARG A 114 13.10 10.24 -8.32
CA ARG A 114 13.31 10.82 -6.98
C ARG A 114 12.05 11.44 -6.38
N GLY A 115 11.20 12.06 -7.20
CA GLY A 115 9.92 12.63 -6.79
C GLY A 115 8.99 11.53 -6.28
N LEU A 116 8.78 10.51 -7.10
CA LEU A 116 7.97 9.35 -6.72
C LEU A 116 8.53 8.65 -5.47
N ALA A 117 9.85 8.45 -5.39
CA ALA A 117 10.49 7.86 -4.21
C ALA A 117 10.23 8.68 -2.93
N SER A 118 10.25 10.01 -3.03
CA SER A 118 9.96 10.91 -1.90
C SER A 118 8.49 10.83 -1.47
N GLU A 119 7.54 10.80 -2.40
CA GLU A 119 6.12 10.67 -2.09
C GLU A 119 5.80 9.32 -1.43
N VAL A 120 6.30 8.23 -2.00
CA VAL A 120 6.16 6.88 -1.44
C VAL A 120 6.80 6.80 -0.05
N ALA A 121 7.94 7.47 0.18
CA ALA A 121 8.55 7.57 1.50
C ALA A 121 7.67 8.32 2.52
N GLY A 122 6.98 9.38 2.10
CA GLY A 122 6.01 10.10 2.92
C GLY A 122 4.82 9.23 3.31
N LEU A 123 4.24 8.51 2.33
CA LEU A 123 3.14 7.58 2.55
C LEU A 123 3.53 6.44 3.49
N ARG A 124 4.73 5.87 3.33
CA ARG A 124 5.28 4.87 4.25
C ARG A 124 5.36 5.40 5.68
N SER A 125 5.81 6.63 5.87
CA SER A 125 5.98 7.21 7.22
C SER A 125 4.61 7.37 7.90
N ARG A 126 3.64 7.95 7.20
CA ARG A 126 2.23 8.05 7.65
C ARG A 126 1.64 6.69 8.00
N TYR A 127 1.88 5.69 7.15
CA TYR A 127 1.44 4.31 7.36
C TYR A 127 2.00 3.73 8.66
N LEU A 128 3.31 3.81 8.86
CA LEU A 128 3.98 3.23 10.02
C LEU A 128 3.57 3.92 11.32
N GLU A 129 3.43 5.26 11.31
CA GLU A 129 2.94 6.03 12.45
C GLU A 129 1.52 5.61 12.84
N ALA A 130 0.62 5.52 11.85
CA ALA A 130 -0.76 5.09 12.08
C ALA A 130 -0.85 3.64 12.60
N MET A 131 -0.01 2.72 12.10
CA MET A 131 0.05 1.35 12.63
C MET A 131 0.64 1.29 14.03
N ALA A 132 1.66 2.10 14.33
CA ALA A 132 2.22 2.17 15.67
C ALA A 132 1.17 2.68 16.68
N ALA A 133 0.38 3.68 16.31
CA ALA A 133 -0.68 4.23 17.15
C ALA A 133 -1.82 3.23 17.45
N LYS A 134 -2.13 2.32 16.51
CA LYS A 134 -3.15 1.26 16.69
C LYS A 134 -2.67 0.08 17.56
N ARG A 135 -1.37 0.00 17.86
CA ARG A 135 -0.78 -1.14 18.57
C ARG A 135 -1.16 -1.14 20.05
N PRO A 136 -1.72 -2.23 20.60
CA PRO A 136 -2.08 -2.27 22.01
C PRO A 136 -0.82 -2.33 22.89
N PRO A 137 -0.84 -1.76 24.13
CA PRO A 137 0.32 -1.72 25.02
C PRO A 137 0.94 -3.10 25.30
N LYS A 138 0.10 -4.13 25.42
CA LYS A 138 0.53 -5.53 25.63
C LYS A 138 1.38 -6.09 24.48
N LYS A 139 1.32 -5.48 23.30
CA LYS A 139 2.08 -5.86 22.11
C LYS A 139 3.12 -4.81 21.71
N ALA A 140 3.46 -3.85 22.57
CA ALA A 140 4.44 -2.80 22.27
C ALA A 140 5.81 -3.37 21.79
N HIS A 141 6.21 -4.52 22.32
CA HIS A 141 7.45 -5.23 21.98
C HIS A 141 7.38 -6.02 20.65
N SER A 142 6.23 -6.06 19.98
CA SER A 142 6.12 -6.76 18.69
C SER A 142 7.01 -6.12 17.63
N ARG A 143 7.75 -6.97 16.90
CA ARG A 143 8.65 -6.55 15.82
C ARG A 143 7.98 -6.60 14.45
N ARG A 144 6.85 -7.31 14.35
CA ARG A 144 6.08 -7.49 13.13
C ARG A 144 4.64 -7.09 13.36
N VAL A 145 4.11 -6.33 12.42
CA VAL A 145 2.72 -5.90 12.39
C VAL A 145 2.08 -6.56 11.19
N VAL A 146 1.02 -7.33 11.39
CA VAL A 146 0.23 -7.88 10.28
C VAL A 146 -0.85 -6.88 9.90
N ASP A 147 -0.96 -6.60 8.62
CA ASP A 147 -1.97 -5.75 8.02
C ASP A 147 -2.66 -6.54 6.90
N LYS A 148 -3.97 -6.74 7.02
CA LYS A 148 -4.73 -7.57 6.10
C LYS A 148 -5.61 -6.70 5.20
N MET A 149 -5.46 -6.86 3.89
CA MET A 149 -6.10 -6.01 2.88
C MET A 149 -6.77 -6.82 1.78
N LEU A 150 -7.84 -7.54 2.12
CA LEU A 150 -8.54 -8.40 1.16
C LEU A 150 -9.36 -7.59 0.14
N ALA A 151 -9.90 -6.44 0.55
CA ALA A 151 -10.67 -5.56 -0.33
C ALA A 151 -9.83 -5.00 -1.49
N HIS A 152 -8.51 -4.88 -1.30
CA HIS A 152 -7.58 -4.29 -2.26
C HIS A 152 -6.80 -5.33 -3.07
N ALA A 153 -7.13 -6.63 -2.93
CA ALA A 153 -6.47 -7.68 -3.71
C ALA A 153 -6.60 -7.47 -5.23
N TRP A 154 -7.69 -6.83 -5.66
CA TRP A 154 -7.95 -6.46 -7.06
C TRP A 154 -7.09 -5.29 -7.58
N ASN A 155 -6.26 -4.69 -6.73
CA ASN A 155 -5.35 -3.59 -7.09
C ASN A 155 -3.89 -4.08 -7.16
N LEU A 156 -3.64 -5.36 -6.87
CA LEU A 156 -2.31 -5.96 -6.79
C LEU A 156 -2.05 -7.00 -7.90
N GLY A 157 -3.01 -7.17 -8.81
CA GLY A 157 -2.94 -8.06 -9.97
C GLY A 157 -3.14 -7.31 -11.27
#